data_AF-A0A941VPT2-F1
#
_entry.id   AF-A0A941VPT2-F1
#
_cell.length_a   1.000
_cell.length_b   1.000
_cell.length_c   1.000
_cell.angle_alpha   90.00
_cell.angle_beta   90.00
_cell.angle_gamma   90.00
#
_symmetry.space_group_name_H-M   'P 1'
#
loop_
_entity.id
_entity.type
_entity.pdbx_description
1 polymer ?
#
loop_
_entity_poly.entity_id
_entity_poly.type
_entity_poly.pdbx_seq_one_letter_code
_entity_poly.pdbx_strand_id
1 'polypeptide(L)'
;GQRVLDFTHIRLWASGSAPLLVKDFERIKKVFGKEPVEREGMSETGMNFSNPLGGKKKPGSIGLPLPALEVRVVDPETLKDTDRGQVGEIWIKGPGVTPGYWQKPEETAKAFAEGWFRTGDLGRVDEEGYYTLTDRLKHIIISGGENISPKEIESVINRFEGIAESSVVGIPDEQWGEKVVAAVVPKPSSVPKVEKLRQFCKEHLHDWKCPKQIVLVKELPRNTMGKVLKEDVKKLFQHPEP
;
A
#
# COMPACT_ATOMS: atom_id res chain seq x y z
N GLY A 1 -24.98 -34.73 -1.19
CA GLY A 1 -25.03 -33.67 -0.16
C GLY A 1 -23.73 -32.90 -0.18
N GLN A 2 -23.77 -31.58 -0.32
CA GLN A 2 -22.54 -30.76 -0.33
C GLN A 2 -21.84 -30.85 1.04
N ARG A 3 -20.57 -31.28 1.05
CA ARG A 3 -19.70 -31.13 2.22
C ARG A 3 -19.51 -29.63 2.46
N VAL A 4 -20.03 -29.14 3.58
CA VAL A 4 -19.71 -27.80 4.09
C VAL A 4 -18.34 -27.89 4.76
N LEU A 5 -17.41 -27.02 4.37
CA LEU A 5 -16.09 -26.93 5.00
C LEU A 5 -16.24 -26.30 6.39
N ASP A 6 -15.66 -26.95 7.41
CA ASP A 6 -15.66 -26.48 8.79
C ASP A 6 -14.28 -25.95 9.19
N PHE A 7 -14.21 -24.66 9.50
CA PHE A 7 -12.98 -23.96 9.90
C PHE A 7 -12.97 -23.59 11.40
N THR A 8 -13.91 -24.09 12.20
CA THR A 8 -14.07 -23.71 13.61
C THR A 8 -12.82 -23.98 14.45
N HIS A 9 -12.08 -25.05 14.12
CA HIS A 9 -10.81 -25.43 14.75
C HIS A 9 -9.64 -24.46 14.47
N ILE A 10 -9.73 -23.63 13.42
CA ILE A 10 -8.68 -22.65 13.10
C ILE A 10 -8.77 -21.48 14.08
N ARG A 11 -7.77 -21.34 14.95
CA ARG A 11 -7.77 -20.32 16.00
C ARG A 11 -7.61 -18.89 15.46
N LEU A 12 -6.80 -18.70 14.43
CA LEU A 12 -6.40 -17.37 13.95
C LEU A 12 -6.10 -17.38 12.45
N TRP A 13 -6.61 -16.38 11.74
CA TRP A 13 -6.18 -16.02 10.39
C TRP A 13 -5.30 -14.78 10.47
N ALA A 14 -4.18 -14.77 9.76
CA ALA A 14 -3.30 -13.62 9.73
C ALA A 14 -3.01 -13.21 8.29
N SER A 15 -3.11 -11.92 7.94
CA SER A 15 -2.61 -11.32 6.68
C SER A 15 -1.41 -10.38 6.88
N GLY A 16 -0.44 -10.38 5.98
CA GLY A 16 0.80 -9.59 6.10
C GLY A 16 1.66 -9.68 4.84
N SER A 17 2.83 -9.02 4.85
CA SER A 17 3.75 -8.88 3.70
C SER A 17 3.25 -8.02 2.54
N ALA A 18 1.94 -7.88 2.39
CA ALA A 18 1.28 -6.95 1.49
C ALA A 18 0.01 -6.38 2.16
N PRO A 19 -0.47 -5.19 1.74
CA PRO A 19 -1.68 -4.60 2.29
C PRO A 19 -2.89 -5.53 2.13
N LEU A 20 -3.63 -5.75 3.22
CA LEU A 20 -4.92 -6.44 3.16
C LEU A 20 -6.00 -5.42 2.75
N LEU A 21 -6.56 -5.59 1.55
CA LEU A 21 -7.66 -4.75 1.10
C LEU A 21 -8.89 -4.95 2.00
N VAL A 22 -9.63 -3.86 2.29
CA VAL A 22 -10.85 -3.90 3.11
C VAL A 22 -11.85 -4.93 2.58
N LYS A 23 -12.02 -5.02 1.26
CA LYS A 23 -12.90 -6.02 0.63
C LYS A 23 -12.46 -7.47 0.93
N ASP A 24 -11.16 -7.71 1.04
CA ASP A 24 -10.61 -9.04 1.33
C ASP A 24 -10.70 -9.38 2.81
N PHE A 25 -10.51 -8.39 3.69
CA PHE A 25 -10.83 -8.53 5.10
C PHE A 25 -12.28 -8.99 5.30
N GLU A 26 -13.24 -8.28 4.68
CA GLU A 26 -14.67 -8.61 4.79
C GLU A 26 -15.00 -9.98 4.18
N ARG A 27 -14.36 -10.30 3.04
CA ARG A 27 -14.50 -11.61 2.41
C ARG A 27 -14.00 -12.74 3.31
N ILE A 28 -12.82 -12.59 3.92
CA ILE A 28 -12.26 -13.58 4.84
C ILE A 28 -13.19 -13.76 6.05
N LYS A 29 -13.66 -12.65 6.65
CA LYS A 29 -14.61 -12.70 7.76
C LYS A 29 -15.89 -13.44 7.39
N LYS A 30 -16.45 -13.16 6.21
CA LYS A 30 -17.67 -13.81 5.70
C LYS A 30 -17.48 -15.29 5.42
N VAL A 31 -16.35 -15.68 4.83
CA VAL A 31 -16.09 -17.07 4.40
C VAL A 31 -15.65 -17.95 5.57
N PHE A 32 -14.78 -17.43 6.43
CA PHE A 32 -14.14 -18.22 7.50
C PHE A 32 -14.69 -17.91 8.90
N GLY A 33 -15.63 -16.97 9.02
CA GLY A 33 -16.34 -16.65 10.26
C GLY A 33 -15.52 -15.88 11.30
N LYS A 34 -14.27 -15.49 10.99
CA LYS A 34 -13.35 -14.80 11.92
C LYS A 34 -12.63 -13.66 11.22
N GLU A 35 -12.45 -12.55 11.92
CA GLU A 35 -11.68 -11.41 11.44
C GLU A 35 -10.18 -11.77 11.35
N PRO A 36 -9.53 -11.58 10.19
CA PRO A 36 -8.09 -11.77 10.09
C PRO A 36 -7.33 -10.68 10.84
N VAL A 37 -6.15 -11.03 11.34
CA VAL A 37 -5.21 -10.08 11.94
C VAL A 37 -4.21 -9.64 10.88
N GLU A 38 -4.29 -8.37 10.49
CA GLU A 38 -3.26 -7.74 9.67
C GLU A 38 -2.07 -7.31 10.53
N ARG A 39 -0.87 -7.63 10.07
CA ARG A 39 0.42 -7.24 10.68
C ARG A 39 1.39 -6.76 9.61
N GLU A 40 2.24 -5.83 9.98
CA GLU A 40 3.23 -5.19 9.11
C GLU A 40 4.63 -5.43 9.67
N GLY A 41 5.57 -5.61 8.75
CA GLY A 41 6.97 -5.79 9.04
C GLY A 41 7.79 -5.76 7.77
N MET A 42 9.09 -5.63 7.95
CA MET A 42 10.06 -5.60 6.86
C MET A 42 11.35 -6.32 7.26
N SER A 43 12.19 -6.63 6.26
CA SER A 43 13.42 -7.37 6.47
C SER A 43 14.35 -6.69 7.48
N GLU A 44 14.35 -5.36 7.47
CA GLU A 44 15.22 -4.52 8.27
C GLU A 44 14.79 -4.41 9.74
N THR A 45 13.53 -4.68 10.07
CA THR A 45 12.99 -4.40 11.41
C THR A 45 12.24 -5.57 12.05
N GLY A 46 12.08 -6.68 11.31
CA GLY A 46 11.21 -7.76 11.74
C GLY A 46 9.74 -7.34 11.67
N MET A 47 8.96 -7.68 12.69
CA MET A 47 7.55 -7.26 12.79
C MET A 47 7.45 -5.94 13.53
N ASN A 48 6.66 -5.01 13.00
CA ASN A 48 6.53 -3.65 13.51
C ASN A 48 5.16 -3.38 14.11
N PHE A 49 4.10 -3.70 13.38
CA PHE A 49 2.73 -3.38 13.77
C PHE A 49 1.86 -4.63 13.71
N SER A 50 0.86 -4.70 14.57
CA SER A 50 -0.18 -5.72 14.49
C SER A 50 -1.50 -5.16 14.96
N ASN A 51 -2.58 -5.55 14.29
CA ASN A 51 -3.90 -5.43 14.91
C ASN A 51 -3.95 -6.33 16.16
N PRO A 52 -4.62 -5.90 17.25
CA PRO A 52 -4.67 -6.65 18.48
C PRO A 52 -5.44 -7.98 18.31
N LEU A 53 -4.92 -9.05 18.92
CA LEU A 53 -5.60 -10.36 18.93
C LEU A 53 -6.97 -10.26 19.64
N GLY A 54 -6.97 -9.68 20.84
CA GLY A 54 -8.14 -9.49 21.72
C GLY A 54 -8.73 -8.08 21.71
N GLY A 55 -8.68 -7.38 20.57
CA GLY A 55 -9.22 -6.02 20.43
C GLY A 55 -9.75 -5.73 19.03
N LYS A 56 -10.04 -4.44 18.77
CA LYS A 56 -10.55 -3.94 17.49
C LYS A 56 -9.52 -4.17 16.38
N LYS A 57 -9.90 -4.95 15.36
CA LYS A 57 -9.13 -5.08 14.11
C LYS A 57 -9.70 -4.05 13.13
N LYS A 58 -8.88 -3.11 12.67
CA LYS A 58 -9.33 -2.04 11.76
C LYS A 58 -8.95 -2.40 10.32
N PRO A 59 -9.92 -2.71 9.44
CA PRO A 59 -9.62 -3.00 8.05
C PRO A 59 -8.88 -1.81 7.39
N GLY A 60 -7.80 -2.10 6.69
CA GLY A 60 -6.95 -1.08 6.05
C GLY A 60 -5.92 -0.43 6.97
N SER A 61 -5.88 -0.79 8.26
CA SER A 61 -4.84 -0.39 9.20
C SER A 61 -3.90 -1.55 9.49
N ILE A 62 -2.60 -1.24 9.61
CA ILE A 62 -1.56 -2.18 10.02
C ILE A 62 -1.55 -2.44 11.53
N GLY A 63 -2.39 -1.73 12.29
CA GLY A 63 -2.59 -1.92 13.73
C GLY A 63 -1.77 -0.96 14.59
N LEU A 64 -1.39 -1.45 15.76
CA LEU A 64 -0.62 -0.72 16.77
C LEU A 64 0.85 -1.15 16.72
N PRO A 65 1.81 -0.28 17.12
CA PRO A 65 3.20 -0.67 17.29
C PRO A 65 3.30 -1.87 18.25
N LEU A 66 4.16 -2.83 17.92
CA LEU A 66 4.47 -3.94 18.83
C LEU A 66 5.23 -3.43 20.06
N PRO A 67 5.16 -4.16 21.19
CA PRO A 67 5.89 -3.77 22.41
C PRO A 67 7.37 -3.51 22.16
N ALA A 68 7.92 -2.52 22.87
CA ALA A 68 9.31 -2.08 22.77
C ALA A 68 9.72 -1.42 21.43
N LEU A 69 8.77 -1.14 20.54
CA LEU A 69 9.00 -0.26 19.39
C LEU A 69 8.55 1.16 19.71
N GLU A 70 9.44 2.11 19.42
CA GLU A 70 9.11 3.52 19.32
C GLU A 70 8.85 3.85 17.85
N VAL A 71 7.83 4.67 17.58
CA VAL A 71 7.40 5.03 16.22
C VAL A 71 7.14 6.52 16.13
N ARG A 72 7.68 7.16 15.09
CA ARG A 72 7.38 8.55 14.71
C ARG A 72 6.76 8.58 13.31
N VAL A 73 5.93 9.58 13.06
CA VAL A 73 5.49 9.94 11.71
C VAL A 73 6.13 11.28 11.41
N VAL A 74 7.04 11.31 10.46
CA VAL A 74 7.95 12.43 10.22
C VAL A 74 7.68 13.00 8.83
N ASP A 75 7.50 14.31 8.73
CA ASP A 75 7.41 15.00 7.46
C ASP A 75 8.73 14.85 6.69
N PRO A 76 8.74 14.27 5.47
CA PRO A 76 9.97 13.96 4.76
C PRO A 76 10.73 15.19 4.26
N GLU A 77 10.11 16.38 4.22
CA GLU A 77 10.73 17.63 3.78
C GLU A 77 11.31 18.40 4.96
N THR A 78 10.54 18.54 6.04
CA THR A 78 10.95 19.33 7.21
C THR A 78 11.69 18.52 8.27
N LEU A 79 11.63 17.18 8.20
CA LEU A 79 12.19 16.23 9.17
C LEU A 79 11.64 16.40 10.59
N LYS A 80 10.44 16.98 10.73
CA LYS A 80 9.73 17.16 11.99
C LYS A 80 8.58 16.18 12.13
N ASP A 81 8.18 15.90 13.36
CA ASP A 81 7.00 15.06 13.61
C ASP A 81 5.75 15.73 13.05
N THR A 82 4.92 14.94 12.38
CA THR A 82 3.63 15.38 11.89
C THR A 82 2.60 15.37 13.01
N ASP A 83 1.58 16.23 12.90
CA ASP A 83 0.39 16.10 13.74
C ASP A 83 -0.32 14.76 13.48
N ARG A 84 -1.13 14.32 14.45
CA ARG A 84 -1.97 13.14 14.28
C ARG A 84 -2.89 13.28 13.07
N GLY A 85 -3.12 12.17 12.37
CA GLY A 85 -3.90 12.14 11.13
C GLY A 85 -3.17 12.65 9.88
N GLN A 86 -2.07 13.40 10.02
CA GLN A 86 -1.27 13.86 8.89
C GLN A 86 -0.35 12.74 8.38
N VAL A 87 -0.06 12.79 7.09
CA VAL A 87 0.78 11.80 6.42
C VAL A 87 2.24 12.21 6.52
N GLY A 88 3.10 11.28 6.94
CA GLY A 88 4.54 11.42 6.93
C GLY A 88 5.23 10.07 6.76
N GLU A 89 6.56 10.07 6.72
CA GLU A 89 7.38 8.87 6.74
C GLU A 89 7.36 8.22 8.12
N ILE A 90 7.09 6.92 8.17
CA ILE A 90 7.14 6.17 9.42
C ILE A 90 8.60 5.89 9.77
N TRP A 91 9.04 6.36 10.93
CA TRP A 91 10.37 6.11 11.48
C TRP A 91 10.25 5.19 12.69
N ILE A 92 11.14 4.20 12.77
CA ILE A 92 11.07 3.14 13.79
C ILE A 92 12.38 3.08 14.57
N LYS A 93 12.27 2.85 15.88
CA LYS A 93 13.40 2.54 16.75
C LYS A 93 13.03 1.41 17.70
N GLY A 94 13.95 0.49 17.92
CA GLY A 94 13.75 -0.61 18.85
C GLY A 94 14.72 -1.77 18.62
N PRO A 95 14.62 -2.84 19.44
CA PRO A 95 15.61 -3.92 19.48
C PRO A 95 15.62 -4.81 18.23
N GLY A 96 14.53 -4.82 17.45
CA GLY A 96 14.41 -5.61 16.21
C GLY A 96 15.01 -4.93 14.97
N VAL A 97 15.46 -3.68 15.09
CA VAL A 97 16.00 -2.91 13.96
C VAL A 97 17.41 -3.40 13.62
N THR A 98 17.64 -3.65 12.34
CA THR A 98 18.93 -4.08 11.77
C THR A 98 20.04 -3.08 12.13
N PRO A 99 21.30 -3.53 12.32
CA PRO A 99 22.43 -2.61 12.45
C PRO A 99 22.80 -1.92 11.12
N GLY A 100 22.23 -2.38 9.99
CA GLY A 100 22.47 -1.80 8.67
C GLY A 100 22.46 -2.80 7.53
N TYR A 101 22.94 -2.36 6.37
CA TYR A 101 23.04 -3.17 5.16
C TYR A 101 24.46 -3.73 5.00
N TRP A 102 24.54 -5.04 4.76
CA TRP A 102 25.82 -5.74 4.59
C TRP A 102 26.68 -5.12 3.49
N GLN A 103 27.90 -4.72 3.83
CA GLN A 103 28.89 -4.08 2.93
C GLN A 103 28.36 -2.83 2.20
N LYS A 104 27.36 -2.14 2.76
CA LYS A 104 26.79 -0.91 2.19
C LYS A 104 26.71 0.20 3.25
N PRO A 105 27.85 0.76 3.68
CA PRO A 105 27.89 1.78 4.72
C PRO A 105 27.16 3.06 4.33
N GLU A 106 27.23 3.48 3.06
CA GLU A 106 26.53 4.68 2.57
C GLU A 106 25.00 4.52 2.60
N GLU A 107 24.48 3.39 2.12
CA GLU A 107 23.04 3.10 2.18
C GLU A 107 22.56 2.91 3.62
N THR A 108 23.41 2.35 4.48
CA THR A 108 23.14 2.28 5.92
C THR A 108 23.01 3.68 6.50
N ALA A 109 23.97 4.58 6.25
CA ALA A 109 23.92 5.94 6.76
C ALA A 109 22.67 6.71 6.27
N LYS A 110 22.23 6.49 5.03
CA LYS A 110 21.00 7.10 4.49
C LYS A 110 19.71 6.55 5.13
N ALA A 111 19.71 5.28 5.54
CA ALA A 111 18.55 4.62 6.13
C ALA A 111 18.33 4.98 7.61
N PHE A 112 19.28 5.67 8.24
CA PHE A 112 19.14 6.11 9.63
C PHE A 112 19.22 7.64 9.76
N ALA A 113 18.42 8.19 10.66
CA ALA A 113 18.49 9.60 11.05
C ALA A 113 18.28 9.70 12.57
N GLU A 114 19.23 10.30 13.29
CA GLU A 114 19.14 10.50 14.75
C GLU A 114 18.87 9.19 15.55
N GLY A 115 19.41 8.06 15.06
CA GLY A 115 19.19 6.74 15.67
C GLY A 115 17.83 6.10 15.39
N TRP A 116 17.04 6.68 14.49
CA TRP A 116 15.80 6.12 13.96
C TRP A 116 16.05 5.49 12.59
N PHE A 117 15.43 4.35 12.34
CA PHE A 117 15.39 3.73 11.02
C PHE A 117 14.26 4.34 10.20
N ARG A 118 14.61 4.81 9.00
CA ARG A 118 13.69 5.39 8.02
C ARG A 118 13.11 4.27 7.16
N THR A 119 11.82 3.98 7.35
CA THR A 119 11.20 2.83 6.66
C THR A 119 10.99 3.07 5.16
N GLY A 120 10.96 4.34 4.73
CA GLY A 120 10.51 4.73 3.39
C GLY A 120 9.03 4.48 3.14
N ASP A 121 8.26 4.01 4.14
CA ASP A 121 6.82 3.84 4.06
C ASP A 121 6.14 5.10 4.61
N LEU A 122 5.21 5.64 3.83
CA LEU A 122 4.39 6.79 4.21
C LEU A 122 3.12 6.28 4.90
N GLY A 123 2.71 6.98 5.95
CA GLY A 123 1.51 6.64 6.68
C GLY A 123 1.08 7.73 7.64
N ARG A 124 0.03 7.42 8.40
CA ARG A 124 -0.50 8.26 9.46
C ARG A 124 -0.94 7.43 10.64
N VAL A 125 -1.01 8.07 11.80
CA VAL A 125 -1.62 7.53 13.01
C VAL A 125 -2.97 8.20 13.26
N ASP A 126 -4.00 7.41 13.56
CA ASP A 126 -5.32 7.93 13.93
C ASP A 126 -5.45 8.22 15.44
N GLU A 127 -6.59 8.80 15.84
CA GLU A 127 -6.82 9.19 17.23
C GLU A 127 -6.82 8.03 18.22
N GLU A 128 -7.17 6.82 17.77
CA GLU A 128 -7.13 5.60 18.57
C GLU A 128 -5.72 4.96 18.56
N GLY A 129 -4.73 5.58 17.92
CA GLY A 129 -3.34 5.14 17.86
C GLY A 129 -3.03 4.11 16.76
N TYR A 130 -3.98 3.85 15.85
CA TYR A 130 -3.78 2.87 14.78
C TYR A 130 -3.08 3.49 13.58
N TYR A 131 -2.10 2.76 13.04
CA TYR A 131 -1.32 3.20 11.90
C TYR A 131 -1.91 2.69 10.59
N THR A 132 -1.84 3.52 9.56
CA THR A 132 -2.24 3.18 8.20
C THR A 132 -1.12 3.55 7.24
N LEU A 133 -0.71 2.60 6.41
CA LEU A 133 0.20 2.90 5.30
C LEU A 133 -0.56 3.59 4.17
N THR A 134 -0.10 4.76 3.76
CA THR A 134 -0.66 5.51 2.63
C THR A 134 0.14 5.29 1.37
N ASP A 135 1.47 5.21 1.41
CA ASP A 135 2.27 4.90 0.21
C ASP A 135 3.71 4.49 0.57
N ARG A 136 4.60 4.43 -0.42
CA ARG A 136 6.06 4.48 -0.19
C ARG A 136 6.62 5.76 -0.75
N LEU A 137 7.58 6.34 -0.05
CA LEU A 137 8.26 7.57 -0.46
C LEU A 137 8.82 7.45 -1.89
N LYS A 138 9.48 6.34 -2.20
CA LYS A 138 10.02 6.06 -3.54
C LYS A 138 8.98 5.80 -4.65
N HIS A 139 7.70 5.66 -4.29
CA HIS A 139 6.61 5.41 -5.25
C HIS A 139 5.71 6.63 -5.43
N ILE A 140 5.92 7.71 -4.65
CA ILE A 140 5.23 8.97 -4.89
C ILE A 140 5.54 9.43 -6.32
N ILE A 141 4.47 9.78 -7.03
CA ILE A 141 4.54 10.29 -8.40
C ILE A 141 4.62 11.81 -8.32
N ILE A 142 5.64 12.41 -8.92
CA ILE A 142 5.80 13.86 -8.97
C ILE A 142 5.28 14.33 -10.32
N SER A 143 4.03 14.83 -10.34
CA SER A 143 3.34 15.23 -11.58
C SER A 143 2.96 16.70 -11.50
N GLY A 144 3.52 17.52 -12.40
CA GLY A 144 3.22 18.95 -12.45
C GLY A 144 3.62 19.73 -11.20
N GLY A 145 4.63 19.25 -10.46
CA GLY A 145 5.08 19.84 -9.19
C GLY A 145 4.33 19.34 -7.95
N GLU A 146 3.36 18.44 -8.12
CA GLU A 146 2.56 17.91 -7.02
C GLU A 146 2.94 16.46 -6.68
N ASN A 147 2.96 16.14 -5.38
CA ASN A 147 3.16 14.79 -4.88
C ASN A 147 1.84 14.00 -4.91
N ILE A 148 1.78 12.98 -5.77
CA ILE A 148 0.61 12.13 -5.95
C ILE A 148 0.90 10.75 -5.36
N SER A 149 0.02 10.28 -4.48
CA SER A 149 0.04 8.90 -3.97
C SER A 149 -0.64 7.95 -4.96
N PRO A 150 0.08 7.00 -5.59
CA PRO A 150 -0.54 5.93 -6.36
C PRO A 150 -1.60 5.16 -5.58
N LYS A 151 -1.40 4.91 -4.27
CA LYS A 151 -2.34 4.11 -3.47
C LYS A 151 -3.69 4.80 -3.27
N GLU A 152 -3.71 6.14 -3.18
CA GLU A 152 -4.95 6.92 -3.15
C GLU A 152 -5.79 6.63 -4.40
N ILE A 153 -5.14 6.67 -5.56
CA ILE A 153 -5.78 6.46 -6.86
C ILE A 153 -6.22 5.00 -7.02
N GLU A 154 -5.37 4.05 -6.63
CA GLU A 154 -5.71 2.61 -6.60
C GLU A 154 -6.92 2.34 -5.71
N SER A 155 -7.00 2.99 -4.55
CA SER A 155 -8.14 2.84 -3.63
C SER A 155 -9.44 3.32 -4.28
N VAL A 156 -9.39 4.39 -5.09
CA VAL A 156 -10.54 4.84 -5.88
C VAL A 156 -10.87 3.83 -6.99
N ILE A 157 -9.90 3.46 -7.83
CA ILE A 157 -10.11 2.52 -8.95
C ILE A 157 -10.69 1.19 -8.46
N ASN A 158 -10.18 0.67 -7.35
CA ASN A 158 -10.60 -0.62 -6.78
C ASN A 158 -12.02 -0.62 -6.20
N ARG A 159 -12.68 0.55 -6.05
CA ARG A 159 -14.10 0.67 -5.72
C ARG A 159 -15.02 0.54 -6.94
N PHE A 160 -14.49 0.72 -8.15
CA PHE A 160 -15.29 0.64 -9.37
C PHE A 160 -15.77 -0.80 -9.62
N GLU A 161 -17.05 -0.93 -10.02
CA GLU A 161 -17.63 -2.24 -10.30
C GLU A 161 -16.91 -2.90 -11.49
N GLY A 162 -16.63 -4.20 -11.36
CA GLY A 162 -15.88 -4.95 -12.36
C GLY A 162 -14.36 -4.93 -12.20
N ILE A 163 -13.81 -4.21 -11.21
CA ILE A 163 -12.36 -4.23 -10.92
C ILE A 163 -11.99 -5.31 -9.90
N ALA A 164 -11.06 -6.18 -10.28
CA ALA A 164 -10.43 -7.14 -9.39
C ALA A 164 -9.32 -6.46 -8.59
N GLU A 165 -8.42 -5.75 -9.28
CA GLU A 165 -7.36 -4.95 -8.66
C GLU A 165 -6.74 -3.95 -9.64
N SER A 166 -5.89 -3.04 -9.14
CA SER A 166 -5.17 -2.06 -9.94
C SER A 166 -3.80 -1.76 -9.37
N SER A 167 -2.87 -1.35 -10.24
CA SER A 167 -1.61 -0.72 -9.84
C SER A 167 -1.41 0.58 -10.60
N VAL A 168 -1.13 1.65 -9.87
CA VAL A 168 -0.84 2.98 -10.40
C VAL A 168 0.66 3.25 -10.29
N VAL A 169 1.24 3.86 -11.32
CA VAL A 169 2.65 4.27 -11.37
C VAL A 169 2.79 5.62 -12.08
N GLY A 170 3.89 6.31 -11.80
CA GLY A 170 4.38 7.42 -12.60
C GLY A 170 5.25 6.87 -13.73
N ILE A 171 5.11 7.44 -14.93
CA ILE A 171 6.05 7.25 -16.03
C ILE A 171 6.53 8.60 -16.55
N PRO A 172 7.76 8.70 -17.07
CA PRO A 172 8.28 9.95 -17.61
C PRO A 172 7.33 10.59 -18.64
N ASP A 173 7.18 11.90 -18.54
CA ASP A 173 6.34 12.70 -19.43
C ASP A 173 6.91 14.11 -19.59
N GLU A 174 6.96 14.62 -20.83
CA GLU A 174 7.55 15.93 -21.12
C GLU A 174 6.78 17.10 -20.50
N GLN A 175 5.47 16.96 -20.33
CA GLN A 175 4.62 18.05 -19.83
C GLN A 175 4.59 18.09 -18.30
N TRP A 176 4.56 16.93 -17.67
CA TRP A 176 4.28 16.81 -16.23
C TRP A 176 5.48 16.34 -15.40
N GLY A 177 6.62 16.04 -16.03
CA GLY A 177 7.74 15.33 -15.41
C GLY A 177 7.42 13.83 -15.32
N GLU A 178 6.40 13.49 -14.55
CA GLU A 178 5.74 12.19 -14.59
C GLU A 178 4.25 12.33 -14.90
N LYS A 179 3.70 11.43 -15.72
CA LYS A 179 2.24 11.26 -15.83
C LYS A 179 1.79 10.03 -15.04
N VAL A 180 0.64 10.18 -14.39
CA VAL A 180 -0.04 9.08 -13.69
C VAL A 180 -0.63 8.09 -14.71
N VAL A 181 -0.32 6.81 -14.56
CA VAL A 181 -0.89 5.73 -15.38
C VAL A 181 -1.37 4.56 -14.50
N ALA A 182 -2.39 3.83 -14.95
CA ALA A 182 -3.00 2.74 -14.19
C ALA A 182 -3.11 1.44 -14.98
N ALA A 183 -2.54 0.35 -14.47
CA ALA A 183 -2.77 -1.00 -14.96
C ALA A 183 -3.89 -1.65 -14.13
N VAL A 184 -4.89 -2.20 -14.79
CA VAL A 184 -6.15 -2.59 -14.16
C VAL A 184 -6.51 -4.02 -14.54
N VAL A 185 -6.77 -4.86 -13.53
CA VAL A 185 -7.22 -6.24 -13.71
C VAL A 185 -8.75 -6.27 -13.57
N PRO A 186 -9.49 -6.60 -14.64
CA PRO A 186 -10.93 -6.77 -14.57
C PRO A 186 -11.31 -8.07 -13.85
N LYS A 187 -12.53 -8.13 -13.29
CA LYS A 187 -13.09 -9.38 -12.79
C LYS A 187 -13.40 -10.31 -13.98
N PRO A 188 -13.27 -11.64 -13.85
CA PRO A 188 -13.49 -12.58 -14.96
C PRO A 188 -14.86 -12.44 -15.65
N SER A 189 -15.87 -11.99 -14.91
CA SER A 189 -17.26 -11.85 -15.37
C SER A 189 -17.63 -10.42 -15.81
N SER A 190 -16.69 -9.48 -15.83
CA SER A 190 -16.97 -8.06 -16.14
C SER A 190 -15.73 -7.34 -16.65
N VAL A 191 -15.74 -6.98 -17.94
CA VAL A 191 -14.74 -6.07 -18.52
C VAL A 191 -15.32 -4.65 -18.48
N PRO A 192 -14.76 -3.75 -17.65
CA PRO A 192 -15.26 -2.39 -17.55
C PRO A 192 -14.83 -1.55 -18.75
N LYS A 193 -15.68 -0.60 -19.15
CA LYS A 193 -15.33 0.42 -20.14
C LYS A 193 -14.36 1.41 -19.51
N VAL A 194 -13.19 1.62 -20.12
CA VAL A 194 -12.14 2.50 -19.62
C VAL A 194 -12.65 3.94 -19.45
N GLU A 195 -13.53 4.40 -20.33
CA GLU A 195 -14.14 5.73 -20.26
C GLU A 195 -14.98 5.91 -19.00
N LYS A 196 -15.75 4.88 -18.61
CA LYS A 196 -16.56 4.92 -17.38
C LYS A 196 -15.68 4.92 -16.14
N LEU A 197 -14.59 4.15 -16.15
CA LEU A 197 -13.63 4.15 -15.04
C LEU A 197 -12.93 5.51 -14.92
N ARG A 198 -12.54 6.12 -16.05
CA ARG A 198 -11.94 7.46 -16.06
C ARG A 198 -12.90 8.51 -15.49
N GLN A 199 -14.18 8.46 -15.89
CA GLN A 199 -15.20 9.34 -15.36
C GLN A 199 -15.39 9.16 -13.85
N PHE A 200 -15.46 7.91 -13.39
CA PHE A 200 -15.54 7.59 -11.96
C PHE A 200 -14.35 8.14 -11.17
N CYS A 201 -13.13 8.08 -11.71
CA CYS A 201 -11.97 8.70 -11.08
C CYS A 201 -12.14 10.22 -10.92
N LYS A 202 -12.62 10.93 -11.96
CA LYS A 202 -12.84 12.39 -11.90
C LYS A 202 -13.90 12.81 -10.89
N GLU A 203 -14.87 11.94 -10.63
CA GLU A 203 -15.91 12.20 -9.61
C GLU A 203 -15.39 12.04 -8.18
N HIS A 204 -14.27 11.35 -7.97
CA HIS A 204 -13.77 10.98 -6.64
C HIS A 204 -12.33 11.45 -6.36
N LEU A 205 -11.65 12.02 -7.35
CA LEU A 205 -10.29 12.53 -7.27
C LEU A 205 -10.25 13.90 -7.95
N HIS A 206 -9.34 14.77 -7.51
CA HIS A 206 -9.01 15.95 -8.30
C HIS A 206 -8.47 15.55 -9.68
N ASP A 207 -8.80 16.34 -10.71
CA ASP A 207 -8.47 16.05 -12.12
C ASP A 207 -6.97 15.80 -12.38
N TRP A 208 -6.10 16.47 -11.62
CA TRP A 208 -4.65 16.34 -11.74
C TRP A 208 -4.14 14.98 -11.21
N LYS A 209 -4.85 14.34 -10.28
CA LYS A 209 -4.55 12.99 -9.77
C LYS A 209 -5.09 11.86 -10.67
N CYS A 210 -6.02 12.17 -11.56
CA CYS A 210 -6.64 11.15 -12.39
C CYS A 210 -5.63 10.52 -13.37
N PRO A 211 -5.64 9.17 -13.54
CA PRO A 211 -4.78 8.50 -14.51
C PRO A 211 -4.95 9.09 -15.91
N LYS A 212 -3.84 9.48 -16.53
CA LYS A 212 -3.83 9.98 -17.91
C LYS A 212 -4.01 8.81 -18.89
N GLN A 213 -3.47 7.65 -18.57
CA GLN A 213 -3.63 6.40 -19.33
C GLN A 213 -4.07 5.26 -18.41
N ILE A 214 -4.97 4.41 -18.90
CA ILE A 214 -5.43 3.20 -18.22
C ILE A 214 -5.30 2.04 -19.20
N VAL A 215 -4.67 0.95 -18.79
CA VAL A 215 -4.57 -0.30 -19.57
C VAL A 215 -5.23 -1.43 -18.79
N LEU A 216 -6.00 -2.26 -19.49
CA LEU A 216 -6.56 -3.47 -18.92
C LEU A 216 -5.57 -4.62 -19.12
N VAL A 217 -5.22 -5.32 -18.04
CA VAL A 217 -4.28 -6.45 -18.07
C VAL A 217 -4.92 -7.70 -17.46
N LYS A 218 -4.44 -8.87 -17.88
CA LYS A 218 -4.91 -10.14 -17.33
C LYS A 218 -4.49 -10.32 -15.87
N GLU A 219 -3.27 -9.89 -15.54
CA GLU A 219 -2.70 -9.93 -14.19
C GLU A 219 -1.66 -8.83 -14.01
N LEU A 220 -1.36 -8.47 -12.76
CA LEU A 220 -0.26 -7.57 -12.43
C LEU A 220 1.06 -8.35 -12.27
N PRO A 221 2.20 -7.78 -12.71
CA PRO A 221 3.49 -8.42 -12.52
C PRO A 221 3.83 -8.46 -11.03
N ARG A 222 4.20 -9.64 -10.53
CA ARG A 222 4.48 -9.90 -9.11
C ARG A 222 5.75 -10.68 -8.92
N ASN A 223 6.37 -10.53 -7.75
CA ASN A 223 7.42 -11.45 -7.31
C ASN A 223 6.84 -12.77 -6.77
N THR A 224 7.71 -13.70 -6.40
CA THR A 224 7.35 -15.01 -5.83
C THR A 224 6.52 -14.94 -4.55
N MET A 225 6.58 -13.81 -3.83
CA MET A 225 5.79 -13.55 -2.61
C MET A 225 4.45 -12.87 -2.90
N GLY A 226 4.08 -12.72 -4.18
CA GLY A 226 2.83 -12.10 -4.59
C GLY A 226 2.81 -10.57 -4.50
N LYS A 227 3.94 -9.90 -4.29
CA LYS A 227 4.01 -8.42 -4.24
C LYS A 227 4.11 -7.86 -5.66
N VAL A 228 3.26 -6.87 -5.98
CA VAL A 228 3.29 -6.16 -7.28
C VAL A 228 4.63 -5.44 -7.46
N LEU A 229 5.23 -5.60 -8.64
CA LEU A 229 6.50 -4.98 -9.02
C LEU A 229 6.23 -3.71 -9.84
N LYS A 230 6.33 -2.55 -9.19
CA LYS A 230 6.04 -1.24 -9.79
C LYS A 230 6.87 -0.95 -11.05
N GLU A 231 8.14 -1.35 -11.08
CA GLU A 231 9.00 -1.19 -12.26
C GLU A 231 8.53 -2.03 -13.45
N ASP A 232 8.01 -3.23 -13.22
CA ASP A 232 7.45 -4.05 -14.30
C ASP A 232 6.08 -3.52 -14.74
N VAL A 233 5.31 -2.91 -13.83
CA VAL A 233 4.08 -2.20 -14.20
C VAL A 233 4.39 -1.03 -15.13
N LYS A 234 5.47 -0.26 -14.90
CA LYS A 234 5.88 0.85 -15.79
C LYS A 234 6.14 0.36 -17.23
N LYS A 235 6.73 -0.82 -17.40
CA LYS A 235 7.03 -1.42 -18.72
C LYS A 235 5.78 -1.67 -19.55
N LEU A 236 4.62 -1.90 -18.92
CA LEU A 236 3.33 -2.07 -19.60
C LEU A 236 2.89 -0.81 -20.38
N PHE A 237 3.52 0.34 -20.12
CA PHE A 237 3.22 1.62 -20.76
C PHE A 237 4.34 2.13 -21.68
N GLN A 238 5.50 1.47 -21.68
CA GLN A 238 6.65 1.84 -22.51
C GLN A 238 6.59 1.21 -23.91
N HIS A 239 5.76 0.20 -24.08
CA HIS A 239 5.45 -0.41 -25.37
C HIS A 239 3.93 -0.57 -25.51
N PRO A 240 3.22 0.33 -26.22
CA PRO A 240 1.92 -0.08 -26.73
C PRO A 240 2.20 -1.24 -27.68
N GLU A 241 1.63 -2.42 -27.43
CA GLU A 241 1.61 -3.44 -28.49
C GLU A 241 1.03 -2.80 -29.77
N PRO A 242 1.59 -3.11 -30.94
CA PRO A 242 1.18 -2.55 -32.23
C PRO A 242 -0.28 -2.85 -32.58
#